data_AF-A0A2H0U8X9-F1
#
_entry.id   AF-A0A2H0U8X9-F1
#
_cell.length_a   1.000
_cell.length_b   1.000
_cell.length_c   1.000
_cell.angle_alpha   90.00
_cell.angle_beta   90.00
_cell.angle_gamma   90.00
#
_symmetry.space_group_name_H-M   'P 1'
#
loop_
_entity.id
_entity.type
_entity.pdbx_description
1 polymer ?
#
loop_
_entity_poly.entity_id
_entity_poly.type
_entity_poly.pdbx_seq_one_letter_code
_entity_poly.pdbx_strand_id
1 'polypeptide(L)'
;MEHLAAHRTRIMLGGIIILIAGALALWHYAPSRDLSAHADDIIRACEDALHRPTCYDEEIPKLMDTLSMEEAFTVTRLVQERDTSYWYCHVLGHNLSAREAAKDPSRWSEVIARCPVGMCSNGCLHGAFQERFREETLSADEVEALVPELREVCESSRDFTSLERASCYHALGHLSMYITGADLHTSLEVCDRIALRGERDWRQLCYDGAFMQIFQPLEPEDIALVQDIAPATKRGASALCAAFSGVRFASCHAESWPLYEDEILTPEGAVAFCGVLRARAGAEQNTRCLNALFNILSSRFGFDGETLASFCGALGGAERTQCFANAASRMIETDYRLAEGAAALCATAPEASRTRCFEELLFYSTYNFHAGSDEWRALCEALPGEWRARCFEGDASALAPQAYQ
;
A
#
# COMPACT_ATOMS: atom_id res chain seq x y z
N MET A 1 42.74 4.36 -51.59
CA MET A 1 41.36 4.18 -51.11
C MET A 1 41.26 4.14 -49.58
N GLU A 2 42.25 3.60 -48.86
CA GLU A 2 42.27 3.57 -47.39
C GLU A 2 42.27 4.96 -46.71
N HIS A 3 42.97 5.96 -47.27
CA HIS A 3 42.96 7.32 -46.72
C HIS A 3 41.60 8.03 -46.78
N LEU A 4 40.75 7.69 -47.76
CA LEU A 4 39.39 8.24 -47.86
C LEU A 4 38.44 7.59 -46.85
N ALA A 5 38.65 6.32 -46.51
CA ALA A 5 37.87 5.62 -45.50
C ALA A 5 38.13 6.19 -44.09
N ALA A 6 39.40 6.40 -43.73
CA ALA A 6 39.78 6.95 -42.42
C ALA A 6 39.24 8.39 -42.19
N HIS A 7 39.16 9.20 -43.25
CA HIS A 7 38.63 10.56 -43.15
C HIS A 7 37.11 10.59 -42.94
N ARG A 8 36.36 9.67 -43.57
CA ARG A 8 34.91 9.56 -43.38
C ARG A 8 34.54 9.12 -41.96
N THR A 9 35.30 8.18 -41.39
CA THR A 9 35.07 7.70 -40.02
C THR A 9 35.29 8.80 -38.97
N ARG A 10 36.31 9.65 -39.15
CA ARG A 10 36.56 10.78 -38.23
C ARG A 10 35.48 11.85 -38.28
N ILE A 11 34.91 12.13 -39.46
CA ILE A 11 33.81 13.09 -39.61
C ILE A 11 32.52 12.56 -38.97
N MET A 12 32.20 11.28 -39.15
CA MET A 12 31.03 10.66 -38.49
C MET A 12 31.15 10.69 -36.96
N LEU A 13 32.30 10.32 -36.40
CA LEU A 13 32.53 10.32 -34.95
C LEU A 13 32.42 11.73 -34.35
N GLY A 14 32.98 12.75 -35.03
CA GLY A 14 32.83 14.14 -34.59
C GLY A 14 31.38 14.62 -34.58
N GLY A 15 30.59 14.24 -35.59
CA GLY A 15 29.16 14.56 -35.66
C GLY A 15 28.34 13.92 -34.54
N ILE A 16 28.61 12.64 -34.22
CA ILE A 16 27.93 11.92 -33.13
C ILE A 16 28.26 12.56 -31.77
N ILE A 17 29.52 12.94 -31.52
CA ILE A 17 29.92 13.58 -30.26
C ILE A 17 29.23 14.94 -30.10
N ILE A 18 29.14 15.76 -31.16
CA ILE A 18 28.46 17.06 -31.11
C ILE A 18 26.96 16.89 -30.88
N LEU A 19 26.33 15.88 -31.48
CA LEU A 19 24.90 15.58 -31.25
C LEU A 19 24.65 15.11 -29.81
N ILE A 20 25.50 14.24 -29.26
CA ILE A 20 25.38 13.78 -27.87
C ILE A 20 25.60 14.95 -26.90
N ALA A 21 26.63 15.78 -27.12
CA ALA A 21 26.90 16.95 -26.30
C ALA A 21 25.77 17.99 -26.38
N GLY A 22 25.20 18.20 -27.59
CA GLY A 22 24.04 19.07 -27.79
C GLY A 22 22.79 18.55 -27.10
N ALA A 23 22.52 17.24 -27.17
CA ALA A 23 21.41 16.60 -26.47
C ALA A 23 21.57 16.66 -24.94
N LEU A 24 22.78 16.41 -24.42
CA LEU A 24 23.09 16.54 -22.99
C LEU A 24 22.96 17.99 -22.50
N ALA A 25 23.42 18.96 -23.30
CA ALA A 25 23.29 20.38 -22.97
C ALA A 25 21.82 20.82 -22.98
N LEU A 26 21.02 20.40 -23.97
CA LEU A 26 19.59 20.67 -24.02
C LEU A 26 18.82 19.96 -22.89
N TRP A 27 19.24 18.75 -22.49
CA TRP A 27 18.70 18.05 -21.33
C TRP A 27 19.00 18.79 -20.02
N HIS A 28 20.22 19.32 -19.85
CA HIS A 28 20.60 20.13 -18.68
C HIS A 28 19.96 21.53 -18.68
N TYR A 29 19.63 22.08 -19.85
CA TYR A 29 18.96 23.38 -19.98
C TYR A 29 17.44 23.30 -20.05
N ALA A 30 16.85 22.09 -20.08
CA ALA A 30 15.43 21.95 -19.82
C ALA A 30 15.17 22.54 -18.43
N PRO A 31 14.39 23.62 -18.30
CA PRO A 31 14.15 24.23 -17.00
C PRO A 31 13.58 23.13 -16.09
N SER A 32 14.30 22.82 -15.01
CA SER A 32 13.80 21.92 -13.98
C SER A 32 12.42 22.43 -13.59
N ARG A 33 11.37 21.64 -13.88
CA ARG A 33 10.00 22.02 -13.54
C ARG A 33 9.97 22.27 -12.05
N ASP A 34 9.48 23.43 -11.64
CA ASP A 34 9.43 23.80 -10.24
C ASP A 34 8.27 23.05 -9.56
N LEU A 35 8.52 21.78 -9.22
CA LEU A 35 7.56 20.92 -8.50
C LEU A 35 7.23 21.49 -7.11
N SER A 36 8.12 22.33 -6.56
CA SER A 36 7.88 23.01 -5.28
C SER A 36 6.78 24.05 -5.41
N ALA A 37 6.77 24.84 -6.49
CA ALA A 37 5.70 25.79 -6.76
C ALA A 37 4.32 25.09 -6.89
N HIS A 38 4.26 23.93 -7.55
CA HIS A 38 3.02 23.15 -7.62
C HIS A 38 2.51 22.72 -6.24
N ALA A 39 3.40 22.27 -5.34
CA ALA A 39 3.02 21.92 -3.97
C ALA A 39 2.49 23.14 -3.19
N ASP A 40 3.16 24.30 -3.32
CA ASP A 40 2.73 25.54 -2.65
C ASP A 40 1.37 26.04 -3.16
N ASP A 41 1.11 25.92 -4.46
CA ASP A 41 -0.16 26.29 -5.06
C ASP A 41 -1.30 25.36 -4.63
N ILE A 42 -1.05 24.04 -4.52
CA ILE A 42 -2.02 23.07 -4.01
C ILE A 42 -2.35 23.35 -2.53
N ILE A 43 -1.35 23.57 -1.69
CA ILE A 43 -1.57 23.90 -0.27
C ILE A 43 -2.41 25.16 -0.13
N ARG A 44 -2.12 26.19 -0.94
CA ARG A 44 -2.90 27.43 -0.96
C ARG A 44 -4.34 27.18 -1.42
N ALA A 45 -4.54 26.36 -2.45
CA ALA A 45 -5.88 26.01 -2.95
C ALA A 45 -6.70 25.24 -1.90
N CYS A 46 -6.05 24.42 -1.09
CA CYS A 46 -6.70 23.59 -0.07
C CYS A 46 -6.71 24.23 1.33
N GLU A 47 -6.22 25.46 1.51
CA GLU A 47 -6.05 26.08 2.84
C GLU A 47 -7.37 26.14 3.63
N ASP A 48 -8.47 26.46 2.95
CA ASP A 48 -9.82 26.63 3.50
C ASP A 48 -10.69 25.36 3.38
N ALA A 49 -10.15 24.25 2.89
CA ALA A 49 -10.91 23.01 2.77
C ALA A 49 -11.28 22.47 4.16
N LEU A 50 -12.53 22.00 4.33
CA LEU A 50 -12.99 21.39 5.58
C LEU A 50 -12.12 20.20 5.99
N HIS A 51 -11.66 19.43 5.01
CA HIS A 51 -10.72 18.33 5.18
C HIS A 51 -9.65 18.40 4.08
N ARG A 52 -8.48 18.94 4.43
CA ARG A 52 -7.38 19.15 3.48
C ARG A 52 -6.90 17.88 2.77
N PRO A 53 -6.76 16.71 3.44
CA PRO A 53 -6.40 15.46 2.77
C PRO A 53 -7.25 15.14 1.54
N THR A 54 -8.58 15.22 1.65
CA THR A 54 -9.47 15.00 0.50
C THR A 54 -9.24 16.01 -0.61
N CYS A 55 -9.00 17.29 -0.27
CA CYS A 55 -8.65 18.29 -1.27
C CYS A 55 -7.32 17.96 -1.99
N TYR A 56 -6.32 17.47 -1.26
CA TYR A 56 -5.05 17.03 -1.85
C TYR A 56 -5.24 15.81 -2.78
N ASP A 57 -6.06 14.84 -2.37
CA ASP A 57 -6.41 13.66 -3.18
C ASP A 57 -7.12 14.06 -4.49
N GLU A 58 -7.80 15.21 -4.53
CA GLU A 58 -8.48 15.75 -5.71
C GLU A 58 -7.59 16.66 -6.58
N GLU A 59 -6.77 17.53 -5.98
CA GLU A 59 -5.97 18.53 -6.70
C GLU A 59 -4.69 17.95 -7.33
N ILE A 60 -3.96 17.08 -6.62
CA ILE A 60 -2.69 16.52 -7.12
C ILE A 60 -2.86 15.75 -8.44
N PRO A 61 -3.89 14.88 -8.62
CA PRO A 61 -4.08 14.14 -9.87
C PRO A 61 -4.32 15.03 -11.10
N LYS A 62 -4.77 16.29 -10.92
CA LYS A 62 -4.97 17.24 -12.03
C LYS A 62 -3.64 17.66 -12.66
N LEU A 63 -2.53 17.57 -11.93
CA LEU A 63 -1.21 17.90 -12.47
C LEU A 63 -0.75 16.92 -13.55
N MET A 64 -1.29 15.70 -13.59
CA MET A 64 -0.89 14.65 -14.54
C MET A 64 -1.24 14.93 -16.00
N ASP A 65 -1.97 16.01 -16.28
CA ASP A 65 -2.16 16.55 -17.63
C ASP A 65 -0.84 17.08 -18.22
N THR A 66 0.10 17.47 -17.34
CA THR A 66 1.38 18.07 -17.72
C THR A 66 2.59 17.38 -17.08
N LEU A 67 2.40 16.73 -15.93
CA LEU A 67 3.41 16.01 -15.17
C LEU A 67 3.32 14.49 -15.38
N SER A 68 4.44 13.79 -15.17
CA SER A 68 4.42 12.33 -15.04
C SER A 68 3.82 11.90 -13.69
N MET A 69 3.49 10.61 -13.56
CA MET A 69 3.05 10.02 -12.29
C MET A 69 4.10 10.20 -11.18
N GLU A 70 5.38 9.98 -11.50
CA GLU A 70 6.51 10.12 -10.57
C GLU A 70 6.72 11.58 -10.13
N GLU A 71 6.55 12.54 -11.05
CA GLU A 71 6.55 13.96 -10.71
C GLU A 71 5.38 14.30 -9.78
N ALA A 72 4.19 13.73 -9.99
CA ALA A 72 3.04 13.92 -9.10
C ALA A 72 3.25 13.32 -7.70
N PHE A 73 3.88 12.14 -7.58
CA PHE A 73 4.31 11.60 -6.28
C PHE A 73 5.37 12.50 -5.61
N THR A 74 6.24 13.13 -6.39
CA THR A 74 7.20 14.10 -5.85
C THR A 74 6.50 15.34 -5.30
N VAL A 75 5.47 15.85 -5.99
CA VAL A 75 4.61 16.94 -5.46
C VAL A 75 3.88 16.49 -4.20
N THR A 76 3.37 15.26 -4.16
CA THR A 76 2.73 14.68 -2.97
C THR A 76 3.67 14.71 -1.76
N ARG A 77 4.90 14.19 -1.93
CA ARG A 77 5.94 14.21 -0.89
C ARG A 77 6.19 15.61 -0.34
N LEU A 78 6.25 16.60 -1.24
CA LEU A 78 6.47 18.01 -0.94
C LEU A 78 5.29 18.65 -0.20
N VAL A 79 4.06 18.22 -0.48
CA VAL A 79 2.86 18.64 0.29
C VAL A 79 2.95 18.08 1.71
N GLN A 80 3.25 16.78 1.86
CA GLN A 80 3.35 16.12 3.18
C GLN A 80 4.46 16.71 4.08
N GLU A 81 5.57 17.15 3.47
CA GLU A 81 6.65 17.85 4.19
C GLU A 81 6.22 19.19 4.78
N ARG A 82 5.22 19.84 4.18
CA ARG A 82 4.72 21.16 4.59
C ARG A 82 3.45 21.08 5.43
N ASP A 83 2.62 20.07 5.19
CA ASP A 83 1.37 19.81 5.90
C ASP A 83 1.37 18.38 6.44
N THR A 84 1.78 18.24 7.70
CA THR A 84 1.85 16.96 8.41
C THR A 84 0.49 16.36 8.73
N SER A 85 -0.62 17.01 8.37
CA SER A 85 -1.95 16.38 8.44
C SER A 85 -2.20 15.39 7.30
N TYR A 86 -1.34 15.35 6.27
CA TYR A 86 -1.54 14.56 5.06
C TYR A 86 -0.64 13.31 4.93
N TRP A 87 -0.33 12.62 6.02
CA TRP A 87 0.52 11.42 5.93
C TRP A 87 -0.14 10.25 5.19
N TYR A 88 -1.45 10.06 5.37
CA TYR A 88 -2.17 8.96 4.72
C TYR A 88 -2.66 9.39 3.33
N CYS A 89 -1.91 9.03 2.29
CA CYS A 89 -2.20 9.34 0.88
C CYS A 89 -2.52 8.09 0.03
N HIS A 90 -3.05 7.02 0.64
CA HIS A 90 -3.32 5.76 -0.06
C HIS A 90 -4.25 5.92 -1.27
N VAL A 91 -5.36 6.64 -1.08
CA VAL A 91 -6.34 6.92 -2.14
C VAL A 91 -5.73 7.78 -3.24
N LEU A 92 -4.91 8.78 -2.92
CA LEU A 92 -4.16 9.50 -3.95
C LEU A 92 -3.24 8.58 -4.75
N GLY A 93 -2.49 7.70 -4.08
CA GLY A 93 -1.62 6.74 -4.75
C GLY A 93 -2.39 5.90 -5.77
N HIS A 94 -3.57 5.44 -5.39
CA HIS A 94 -4.53 4.78 -6.28
C HIS A 94 -4.83 5.64 -7.51
N ASN A 95 -5.35 6.84 -7.30
CA ASN A 95 -5.80 7.76 -8.35
C ASN A 95 -4.68 8.11 -9.35
N LEU A 96 -3.45 8.32 -8.86
CA LEU A 96 -2.31 8.62 -9.72
C LEU A 96 -1.96 7.45 -10.64
N SER A 97 -1.92 6.23 -10.10
CA SER A 97 -1.62 5.03 -10.89
C SER A 97 -2.73 4.66 -11.87
N ALA A 98 -3.99 4.82 -11.48
CA ALA A 98 -5.14 4.63 -12.36
C ALA A 98 -5.06 5.61 -13.55
N ARG A 99 -4.86 6.90 -13.29
CA ARG A 99 -4.70 7.89 -14.37
C ARG A 99 -3.52 7.62 -15.31
N GLU A 100 -2.42 7.07 -14.79
CA GLU A 100 -1.29 6.68 -15.63
C GLU A 100 -1.62 5.47 -16.49
N ALA A 101 -2.28 4.45 -15.93
CA ALA A 101 -2.72 3.26 -16.66
C ALA A 101 -3.77 3.61 -17.73
N ALA A 102 -4.65 4.57 -17.48
CA ALA A 102 -5.67 5.04 -18.43
C ALA A 102 -5.06 5.62 -19.73
N LYS A 103 -3.80 6.10 -19.69
CA LYS A 103 -3.11 6.62 -20.88
C LYS A 103 -2.82 5.53 -21.90
N ASP A 104 -2.54 4.31 -21.43
CA ASP A 104 -2.36 3.10 -22.26
C ASP A 104 -2.65 1.86 -21.41
N PRO A 105 -3.92 1.40 -21.38
CA PRO A 105 -4.31 0.26 -20.55
C PRO A 105 -3.49 -1.00 -20.86
N SER A 106 -3.00 -1.20 -22.09
CA SER A 106 -2.21 -2.38 -22.44
C SER A 106 -0.86 -2.46 -21.71
N ARG A 107 -0.40 -1.36 -21.12
CA ARG A 107 0.88 -1.23 -20.39
C ARG A 107 0.71 -1.06 -18.89
N TRP A 108 -0.46 -1.40 -18.34
CA TRP A 108 -0.79 -1.27 -16.92
C TRP A 108 0.27 -1.91 -15.98
N SER A 109 0.85 -3.04 -16.36
CA SER A 109 1.89 -3.73 -15.57
C SER A 109 3.20 -2.95 -15.50
N GLU A 110 3.49 -2.10 -16.50
CA GLU A 110 4.63 -1.19 -16.48
C GLU A 110 4.40 -0.01 -15.52
N VAL A 111 3.15 0.42 -15.32
CA VAL A 111 2.80 1.45 -14.34
C VAL A 111 3.08 0.96 -12.93
N ILE A 112 2.73 -0.30 -12.62
CA ILE A 112 3.03 -0.95 -11.33
C ILE A 112 4.53 -0.98 -11.05
N ALA A 113 5.34 -1.30 -12.06
CA ALA A 113 6.80 -1.33 -11.91
C ALA A 113 7.41 0.06 -11.63
N ARG A 114 6.67 1.14 -11.91
CA ARG A 114 7.09 2.54 -11.68
C ARG A 114 6.56 3.14 -10.37
N CYS A 115 5.73 2.41 -9.63
CA CYS A 115 5.21 2.88 -8.35
C CYS A 115 6.33 3.11 -7.32
N PRO A 116 6.27 4.20 -6.54
CA PRO A 116 7.27 4.48 -5.52
C PRO A 116 7.23 3.44 -4.38
N VAL A 117 8.39 3.18 -3.79
CA VAL A 117 8.55 2.31 -2.62
C VAL A 117 8.27 3.12 -1.35
N GLY A 118 7.55 2.55 -0.39
CA GLY A 118 7.49 3.12 0.98
C GLY A 118 6.75 4.44 1.11
N MET A 119 5.84 4.75 0.18
CA MET A 119 5.04 5.97 0.15
C MET A 119 3.57 5.63 -0.09
N CYS A 120 2.67 6.38 0.55
CA CYS A 120 1.23 6.25 0.40
C CYS A 120 0.70 4.82 0.62
N SER A 121 1.30 4.07 1.55
CA SER A 121 0.90 2.68 1.84
C SER A 121 0.80 1.76 0.61
N ASN A 122 1.62 2.00 -0.42
CA ASN A 122 1.59 1.29 -1.71
C ASN A 122 0.27 1.38 -2.50
N GLY A 123 -0.58 2.39 -2.25
CA GLY A 123 -1.83 2.58 -3.00
C GLY A 123 -1.65 2.65 -4.52
N CYS A 124 -0.47 3.06 -4.99
CA CYS A 124 -0.09 3.05 -6.42
C CYS A 124 -0.19 1.66 -7.08
N LEU A 125 0.12 0.59 -6.34
CA LEU A 125 0.04 -0.75 -6.93
C LEU A 125 -1.41 -1.10 -7.29
N HIS A 126 -2.39 -0.59 -6.52
CA HIS A 126 -3.79 -0.98 -6.64
C HIS A 126 -4.46 -0.33 -7.86
N GLY A 127 -4.26 0.97 -8.10
CA GLY A 127 -5.01 1.70 -9.12
C GLY A 127 -4.68 1.32 -10.55
N ALA A 128 -3.44 0.91 -10.82
CA ALA A 128 -3.07 0.39 -12.13
C ALA A 128 -3.81 -0.92 -12.48
N PHE A 129 -4.07 -1.79 -11.50
CA PHE A 129 -4.85 -3.02 -11.72
C PHE A 129 -6.31 -2.71 -12.00
N GLN A 130 -6.93 -1.88 -11.17
CA GLN A 130 -8.36 -1.58 -11.28
C GLN A 130 -8.67 -0.88 -12.61
N GLU A 131 -7.89 0.15 -12.97
CA GLU A 131 -8.14 0.92 -14.19
C GLU A 131 -8.14 0.05 -15.46
N ARG A 132 -7.23 -0.94 -15.56
CA ARG A 132 -7.14 -1.81 -16.74
C ARG A 132 -8.45 -2.54 -17.03
N PHE A 133 -9.17 -2.96 -16.00
CA PHE A 133 -10.33 -3.84 -16.13
C PHE A 133 -11.65 -3.18 -15.69
N ARG A 134 -11.62 -1.86 -15.43
CA ARG A 134 -12.77 -1.11 -14.90
C ARG A 134 -14.03 -1.20 -15.79
N GLU A 135 -13.86 -1.35 -17.10
CA GLU A 135 -14.96 -1.44 -18.07
C GLU A 135 -15.17 -2.88 -18.61
N GLU A 136 -14.41 -3.85 -18.11
CA GLU A 136 -14.38 -5.21 -18.64
C GLU A 136 -14.90 -6.23 -17.62
N THR A 137 -16.10 -6.76 -17.86
CA THR A 137 -16.48 -8.06 -17.30
C THR A 137 -16.10 -9.13 -18.32
N LEU A 138 -15.17 -10.01 -17.92
CA LEU A 138 -14.64 -11.04 -18.79
C LEU A 138 -15.52 -12.29 -18.74
N SER A 139 -15.60 -13.01 -19.86
CA SER A 139 -16.13 -14.37 -19.87
C SER A 139 -15.21 -15.32 -19.11
N ALA A 140 -15.73 -16.49 -18.72
CA ALA A 140 -14.92 -17.49 -18.02
C ALA A 140 -13.66 -17.89 -18.81
N ASP A 141 -13.76 -18.03 -20.13
CA ASP A 141 -12.61 -18.39 -20.99
C ASP A 141 -11.56 -17.26 -21.04
N GLU A 142 -11.99 -16.00 -21.00
CA GLU A 142 -11.08 -14.84 -20.95
C GLU A 142 -10.40 -14.71 -19.59
N VAL A 143 -11.12 -14.96 -18.49
CA VAL A 143 -10.52 -15.05 -17.15
C VAL A 143 -9.47 -16.16 -17.11
N GLU A 144 -9.77 -17.36 -17.65
CA GLU A 144 -8.78 -18.45 -17.74
C GLU A 144 -7.55 -18.08 -18.55
N ALA A 145 -7.73 -17.38 -19.66
CA ALA A 145 -6.61 -16.92 -20.49
C ALA A 145 -5.71 -15.92 -19.75
N LEU A 146 -6.27 -15.16 -18.81
CA LEU A 146 -5.56 -14.12 -18.04
C LEU A 146 -4.80 -14.68 -16.83
N VAL A 147 -5.23 -15.82 -16.25
CA VAL A 147 -4.62 -16.43 -15.05
C VAL A 147 -3.08 -16.55 -15.11
N PRO A 148 -2.45 -16.99 -16.22
CA PRO A 148 -0.99 -17.06 -16.31
C PRO A 148 -0.29 -15.70 -16.12
N GLU A 149 -0.86 -14.62 -16.66
CA GLU A 149 -0.32 -13.26 -16.51
C GLU A 149 -0.45 -12.78 -15.07
N LEU A 150 -1.64 -12.96 -14.46
CA LEU A 150 -1.90 -12.57 -13.07
C LEU A 150 -1.01 -13.32 -12.08
N ARG A 151 -0.64 -14.57 -12.39
CA ARG A 151 0.32 -15.32 -11.58
C ARG A 151 1.69 -14.66 -11.57
N GLU A 152 2.14 -14.09 -12.69
CA GLU A 152 3.50 -13.60 -12.84
C GLU A 152 3.69 -12.12 -12.53
N VAL A 153 2.63 -11.30 -12.59
CA VAL A 153 2.74 -9.84 -12.40
C VAL A 153 3.33 -9.45 -11.03
N CYS A 154 2.97 -10.15 -9.96
CA CYS A 154 3.51 -9.91 -8.62
C CYS A 154 4.89 -10.55 -8.37
N GLU A 155 5.42 -11.28 -9.35
CA GLU A 155 6.72 -11.95 -9.22
C GLU A 155 7.81 -11.37 -10.12
N SER A 156 7.44 -10.81 -11.28
CA SER A 156 8.38 -10.51 -12.37
C SER A 156 8.52 -9.03 -12.73
N SER A 157 7.67 -8.15 -12.19
CA SER A 157 7.61 -6.73 -12.61
C SER A 157 8.78 -5.89 -12.11
N ARG A 158 9.28 -6.15 -10.90
CA ARG A 158 10.54 -5.60 -10.34
C ARG A 158 11.00 -6.40 -9.12
N ASP A 159 12.14 -6.00 -8.55
CA ASP A 159 12.57 -6.47 -7.23
C ASP A 159 11.65 -5.87 -6.15
N PHE A 160 10.51 -6.51 -5.91
CA PHE A 160 9.58 -6.08 -4.87
C PHE A 160 10.11 -6.41 -3.48
N THR A 161 9.91 -5.47 -2.56
CA THR A 161 9.96 -5.77 -1.12
C THR A 161 8.83 -6.76 -0.76
N SER A 162 8.91 -7.34 0.44
CA SER A 162 7.89 -8.31 0.86
C SER A 162 6.52 -7.65 1.04
N LEU A 163 6.50 -6.40 1.52
CA LEU A 163 5.29 -5.60 1.61
C LEU A 163 4.69 -5.28 0.25
N GLU A 164 5.50 -4.85 -0.73
CA GLU A 164 4.99 -4.52 -2.07
C GLU A 164 4.41 -5.75 -2.75
N ARG A 165 5.06 -6.92 -2.57
CA ARG A 165 4.54 -8.20 -3.06
C ARG A 165 3.21 -8.56 -2.40
N ALA A 166 3.10 -8.42 -1.08
CA ALA A 166 1.86 -8.64 -0.35
C ALA A 166 0.74 -7.70 -0.84
N SER A 167 1.06 -6.42 -1.04
CA SER A 167 0.16 -5.39 -1.56
C SER A 167 -0.29 -5.71 -2.99
N CYS A 168 0.62 -6.23 -3.84
CA CYS A 168 0.29 -6.68 -5.18
C CYS A 168 -0.72 -7.83 -5.17
N TYR A 169 -0.53 -8.86 -4.33
CA TYR A 169 -1.51 -9.95 -4.20
C TYR A 169 -2.86 -9.48 -3.64
N HIS A 170 -2.85 -8.48 -2.76
CA HIS A 170 -4.08 -7.83 -2.30
C HIS A 170 -4.79 -7.09 -3.45
N ALA A 171 -4.06 -6.34 -4.27
CA ALA A 171 -4.61 -5.67 -5.45
C ALA A 171 -5.22 -6.66 -6.47
N LEU A 172 -4.63 -7.85 -6.62
CA LEU A 172 -5.21 -8.92 -7.43
C LEU A 172 -6.59 -9.38 -6.92
N GLY A 173 -6.85 -9.23 -5.63
CA GLY A 173 -8.17 -9.44 -5.03
C GLY A 173 -9.22 -8.46 -5.55
N HIS A 174 -8.91 -7.16 -5.52
CA HIS A 174 -9.76 -6.12 -6.11
C HIS A 174 -10.00 -6.40 -7.60
N LEU A 175 -8.94 -6.67 -8.35
CA LEU A 175 -9.02 -7.00 -9.77
C LEU A 175 -9.96 -8.18 -10.03
N SER A 176 -9.89 -9.22 -9.21
CA SER A 176 -10.71 -10.42 -9.38
C SER A 176 -12.21 -10.09 -9.35
N MET A 177 -12.62 -9.07 -8.58
CA MET A 177 -14.01 -8.60 -8.55
C MET A 177 -14.40 -7.90 -9.85
N TYR A 178 -13.51 -7.11 -10.46
CA TYR A 178 -13.76 -6.44 -11.74
C TYR A 178 -13.94 -7.45 -12.87
N ILE A 179 -12.95 -8.33 -13.08
CA ILE A 179 -12.96 -9.25 -14.23
C ILE A 179 -14.09 -10.29 -14.16
N THR A 180 -14.65 -10.54 -12.98
CA THR A 180 -15.76 -11.46 -12.76
C THR A 180 -17.11 -10.77 -12.62
N GLY A 181 -17.18 -9.44 -12.77
CA GLY A 181 -18.44 -8.68 -12.65
C GLY A 181 -19.06 -8.81 -11.26
N ALA A 182 -18.22 -8.78 -10.22
CA ALA A 182 -18.58 -8.97 -8.81
C ALA A 182 -19.24 -10.32 -8.46
N ASP A 183 -19.05 -11.35 -9.28
CA ASP A 183 -19.33 -12.72 -8.85
C ASP A 183 -18.31 -13.17 -7.80
N LEU A 184 -18.60 -12.86 -6.54
CA LEU A 184 -17.74 -13.12 -5.40
C LEU A 184 -17.27 -14.58 -5.30
N HIS A 185 -18.07 -15.57 -5.73
CA HIS A 185 -17.59 -16.95 -5.69
C HIS A 185 -16.46 -17.16 -6.69
N THR A 186 -16.70 -16.74 -7.93
CA THR A 186 -15.74 -16.82 -9.03
C THR A 186 -14.49 -15.96 -8.75
N SER A 187 -14.64 -14.78 -8.14
CA SER A 187 -13.51 -13.92 -7.75
C SER A 187 -12.58 -14.64 -6.74
N LEU A 188 -13.15 -15.31 -5.74
CA LEU A 188 -12.36 -16.05 -4.75
C LEU A 188 -11.70 -17.31 -5.36
N GLU A 189 -12.33 -17.94 -6.36
CA GLU A 189 -11.70 -19.03 -7.11
C GLU A 189 -10.53 -18.55 -7.99
N VAL A 190 -10.59 -17.33 -8.53
CA VAL A 190 -9.45 -16.68 -9.17
C VAL A 190 -8.31 -16.52 -8.16
N CYS A 191 -8.59 -15.99 -6.96
CA CYS A 191 -7.60 -15.86 -5.89
C CYS A 191 -6.92 -17.20 -5.53
N ASP A 192 -7.68 -18.30 -5.40
CA ASP A 192 -7.12 -19.62 -5.13
C ASP A 192 -6.07 -20.07 -6.15
N ARG A 193 -6.24 -19.65 -7.40
CA ARG A 193 -5.41 -20.08 -8.53
C ARG A 193 -4.21 -19.18 -8.73
N ILE A 194 -4.27 -17.90 -8.38
CA ILE A 194 -3.18 -16.95 -8.65
C ILE A 194 -2.26 -16.75 -7.45
N ALA A 195 -2.79 -16.88 -6.23
CA ALA A 195 -2.10 -16.45 -5.02
C ALA A 195 -1.35 -17.59 -4.28
N LEU A 196 -1.50 -18.86 -4.70
CA LEU A 196 -0.70 -19.96 -4.18
C LEU A 196 0.59 -20.15 -5.02
N ARG A 197 1.75 -19.94 -4.39
CA ARG A 197 3.09 -19.95 -5.02
C ARG A 197 4.04 -20.91 -4.29
N GLY A 198 3.97 -22.19 -4.63
CA GLY A 198 4.78 -23.22 -3.96
C GLY A 198 4.37 -23.31 -2.50
N GLU A 199 5.31 -23.06 -1.59
CA GLU A 199 5.06 -23.03 -0.14
C GLU A 199 4.51 -21.67 0.36
N ARG A 200 4.56 -20.62 -0.46
CA ARG A 200 4.03 -19.30 -0.10
C ARG A 200 2.54 -19.23 -0.44
N ASP A 201 1.71 -18.89 0.54
CA ASP A 201 0.27 -18.75 0.40
C ASP A 201 -0.17 -17.28 0.56
N TRP A 202 -0.45 -16.61 -0.55
CA TRP A 202 -0.92 -15.23 -0.59
C TRP A 202 -2.45 -15.13 -0.69
N ARG A 203 -3.17 -16.25 -0.63
CA ARG A 203 -4.62 -16.28 -0.90
C ARG A 203 -5.40 -15.41 0.06
N GLN A 204 -5.03 -15.38 1.34
CA GLN A 204 -5.73 -14.54 2.29
C GLN A 204 -5.65 -13.05 1.93
N LEU A 205 -4.48 -12.56 1.51
CA LEU A 205 -4.33 -11.17 1.07
C LEU A 205 -5.18 -10.87 -0.16
N CYS A 206 -5.25 -11.81 -1.11
CA CYS A 206 -6.15 -11.70 -2.27
C CYS A 206 -7.63 -11.68 -1.84
N TYR A 207 -8.03 -12.52 -0.88
CA TYR A 207 -9.38 -12.48 -0.32
C TYR A 207 -9.68 -11.16 0.36
N ASP A 208 -8.73 -10.63 1.14
CA ASP A 208 -8.86 -9.32 1.80
C ASP A 208 -9.16 -8.23 0.76
N GLY A 209 -8.43 -8.18 -0.37
CA GLY A 209 -8.73 -7.22 -1.44
C GLY A 209 -10.10 -7.42 -2.10
N ALA A 210 -10.52 -8.68 -2.35
CA ALA A 210 -11.83 -8.96 -2.93
C ALA A 210 -12.99 -8.56 -2.00
N PHE A 211 -12.87 -8.80 -0.70
CA PHE A 211 -13.87 -8.37 0.28
C PHE A 211 -13.82 -6.88 0.55
N MET A 212 -12.63 -6.26 0.54
CA MET A 212 -12.47 -4.81 0.66
C MET A 212 -13.21 -4.09 -0.46
N GLN A 213 -13.19 -4.61 -1.69
CA GLN A 213 -13.99 -4.07 -2.81
C GLN A 213 -15.49 -3.97 -2.49
N ILE A 214 -16.03 -4.89 -1.68
CA ILE A 214 -17.45 -4.92 -1.31
C ILE A 214 -17.77 -3.92 -0.20
N PHE A 215 -16.92 -3.87 0.83
CA PHE A 215 -17.20 -3.10 2.05
C PHE A 215 -16.65 -1.67 2.02
N GLN A 216 -15.65 -1.41 1.19
CA GLN A 216 -14.90 -0.16 1.12
C GLN A 216 -14.74 0.32 -0.35
N PRO A 217 -15.80 0.35 -1.18
CA PRO A 217 -15.69 0.90 -2.53
C PRO A 217 -15.32 2.39 -2.47
N LEU A 218 -14.35 2.83 -3.27
CA LEU A 218 -13.81 4.18 -3.22
C LEU A 218 -14.42 5.08 -4.30
N GLU A 219 -14.48 4.58 -5.52
CA GLU A 219 -14.93 5.33 -6.70
C GLU A 219 -16.39 5.00 -7.08
N PRO A 220 -17.09 5.88 -7.82
CA PRO A 220 -18.44 5.61 -8.31
C PRO A 220 -18.58 4.27 -9.04
N GLU A 221 -17.56 3.88 -9.80
CA GLU A 221 -17.46 2.63 -10.52
C GLU A 221 -17.34 1.43 -9.56
N ASP A 222 -16.52 1.55 -8.50
CA ASP A 222 -16.44 0.54 -7.43
C ASP A 222 -17.82 0.32 -6.79
N ILE A 223 -18.51 1.42 -6.46
CA ILE A 223 -19.84 1.40 -5.85
C ILE A 223 -20.83 0.70 -6.78
N ALA A 224 -20.82 1.06 -8.07
CA ALA A 224 -21.70 0.47 -9.08
C ALA A 224 -21.43 -1.03 -9.29
N LEU A 225 -20.16 -1.45 -9.23
CA LEU A 225 -19.74 -2.84 -9.36
C LEU A 225 -20.35 -3.72 -8.26
N VAL A 226 -20.38 -3.24 -7.01
CA VAL A 226 -20.81 -4.05 -5.85
C VAL A 226 -22.19 -3.71 -5.29
N GLN A 227 -22.91 -2.74 -5.87
CA GLN A 227 -24.17 -2.20 -5.32
C GLN A 227 -25.23 -3.27 -4.98
N ASP A 228 -25.26 -4.37 -5.73
CA ASP A 228 -26.25 -5.44 -5.57
C ASP A 228 -25.87 -6.47 -4.48
N ILE A 229 -24.61 -6.47 -4.03
CA ILE A 229 -24.08 -7.43 -3.04
C ILE A 229 -23.58 -6.77 -1.75
N ALA A 230 -23.27 -5.47 -1.78
CA ALA A 230 -22.70 -4.72 -0.67
C ALA A 230 -23.70 -4.62 0.50
N PRO A 231 -23.36 -5.17 1.69
CA PRO A 231 -24.25 -5.08 2.83
C PRO A 231 -24.30 -3.66 3.41
N ALA A 232 -25.49 -3.10 3.59
CA ALA A 232 -25.67 -1.80 4.23
C ALA A 232 -25.79 -1.87 5.77
N THR A 233 -25.74 -3.07 6.38
CA THR A 233 -25.94 -3.24 7.82
C THR A 233 -25.02 -4.31 8.39
N LYS A 234 -24.68 -4.19 9.68
CA LYS A 234 -23.93 -5.21 10.46
C LYS A 234 -24.50 -6.62 10.30
N ARG A 235 -25.82 -6.75 10.40
CA ARG A 235 -26.53 -8.02 10.21
C ARG A 235 -26.39 -8.56 8.78
N GLY A 236 -26.46 -7.68 7.77
CA GLY A 236 -26.23 -8.05 6.38
C GLY A 236 -24.80 -8.56 6.16
N ALA A 237 -23.79 -7.87 6.71
CA ALA A 237 -22.41 -8.31 6.64
C ALA A 237 -22.18 -9.66 7.33
N SER A 238 -22.73 -9.85 8.53
CA SER A 238 -22.66 -11.14 9.22
C SER A 238 -23.31 -12.26 8.39
N ALA A 239 -24.43 -11.99 7.72
CA ALA A 239 -25.12 -12.96 6.88
C ALA A 239 -24.31 -13.31 5.61
N LEU A 240 -23.74 -12.30 4.94
CA LEU A 240 -22.85 -12.50 3.80
C LEU A 240 -21.63 -13.34 4.20
N CYS A 241 -20.92 -12.94 5.25
CA CYS A 241 -19.72 -13.64 5.69
C CYS A 241 -20.01 -15.06 6.21
N ALA A 242 -21.21 -15.32 6.75
CA ALA A 242 -21.58 -16.66 7.19
C ALA A 242 -21.63 -17.71 6.07
N ALA A 243 -21.66 -17.30 4.80
CA ALA A 243 -21.54 -18.20 3.65
C ALA A 243 -20.14 -18.83 3.49
N PHE A 244 -19.13 -18.32 4.20
CA PHE A 244 -17.75 -18.75 4.11
C PHE A 244 -17.25 -19.41 5.40
N SER A 245 -16.09 -20.08 5.31
CA SER A 245 -15.39 -20.71 6.42
C SER A 245 -13.88 -20.46 6.36
N GLY A 246 -13.17 -20.68 7.46
CA GLY A 246 -11.70 -20.57 7.52
C GLY A 246 -11.21 -19.17 7.14
N VAL A 247 -10.15 -19.11 6.33
CA VAL A 247 -9.52 -17.84 5.90
C VAL A 247 -10.47 -16.93 5.12
N ARG A 248 -11.36 -17.47 4.27
CA ARG A 248 -12.35 -16.66 3.54
C ARG A 248 -13.37 -16.00 4.47
N PHE A 249 -13.81 -16.72 5.52
CA PHE A 249 -14.66 -16.13 6.57
C PHE A 249 -13.91 -15.03 7.33
N ALA A 250 -12.66 -15.28 7.69
CA ALA A 250 -11.83 -14.31 8.41
C ALA A 250 -11.63 -13.01 7.61
N SER A 251 -11.27 -13.12 6.32
CA SER A 251 -11.14 -11.97 5.42
C SER A 251 -12.45 -11.19 5.28
N CYS A 252 -13.57 -11.86 4.99
CA CYS A 252 -14.87 -11.20 4.88
C CYS A 252 -15.24 -10.43 6.15
N HIS A 253 -15.08 -11.06 7.32
CA HIS A 253 -15.42 -10.43 8.58
C HIS A 253 -14.48 -9.25 8.88
N ALA A 254 -13.17 -9.41 8.71
CA ALA A 254 -12.20 -8.34 8.96
C ALA A 254 -12.45 -7.11 8.08
N GLU A 255 -12.73 -7.30 6.78
CA GLU A 255 -13.01 -6.21 5.83
C GLU A 255 -14.38 -5.55 6.03
N SER A 256 -15.28 -6.18 6.79
CA SER A 256 -16.59 -5.60 7.13
C SER A 256 -16.54 -4.48 8.18
N TRP A 257 -15.34 -4.13 8.67
CA TRP A 257 -15.13 -3.15 9.71
C TRP A 257 -15.79 -1.77 9.49
N PRO A 258 -15.99 -1.22 8.27
CA PRO A 258 -16.63 0.09 8.11
C PRO A 258 -18.04 0.13 8.68
N LEU A 259 -18.73 -1.01 8.67
CA LEU A 259 -20.06 -1.14 9.25
C LEU A 259 -20.03 -1.17 10.79
N TYR A 260 -18.85 -1.26 11.40
CA TYR A 260 -18.60 -1.31 12.85
C TYR A 260 -17.67 -0.18 13.31
N GLU A 261 -17.54 0.89 12.53
CA GLU A 261 -16.56 1.96 12.75
C GLU A 261 -16.63 2.52 14.18
N ASP A 262 -17.84 2.89 14.64
CA ASP A 262 -18.05 3.44 15.98
C ASP A 262 -17.58 2.49 17.10
N GLU A 263 -17.75 1.18 16.92
CA GLU A 263 -17.30 0.21 17.91
C GLU A 263 -15.79 0.04 17.91
N ILE A 264 -15.17 -0.13 16.74
CA ILE A 264 -13.74 -0.43 16.65
C ILE A 264 -12.86 0.75 17.08
N LEU A 265 -13.41 1.98 17.11
CA LEU A 265 -12.75 3.16 17.67
C LEU A 265 -12.59 3.09 19.21
N THR A 266 -13.13 2.05 19.86
CA THR A 266 -12.88 1.75 21.27
C THR A 266 -12.01 0.51 21.45
N PRO A 267 -11.15 0.46 22.49
CA PRO A 267 -10.32 -0.73 22.77
C PRO A 267 -11.15 -2.00 22.91
N GLU A 268 -12.27 -1.94 23.64
CA GLU A 268 -13.15 -3.09 23.86
C GLU A 268 -13.85 -3.51 22.57
N GLY A 269 -14.31 -2.57 21.75
CA GLY A 269 -14.99 -2.86 20.51
C GLY A 269 -14.08 -3.46 19.45
N ALA A 270 -12.83 -3.01 19.34
CA ALA A 270 -11.83 -3.62 18.44
C ALA A 270 -11.57 -5.09 18.81
N VAL A 271 -11.37 -5.38 20.10
CA VAL A 271 -11.16 -6.76 20.59
C VAL A 271 -12.42 -7.61 20.40
N ALA A 272 -13.61 -7.06 20.69
CA ALA A 272 -14.87 -7.78 20.52
C ALA A 272 -15.15 -8.11 19.05
N PHE A 273 -14.87 -7.18 18.14
CA PHE A 273 -15.04 -7.38 16.70
C PHE A 273 -14.19 -8.55 16.19
N CYS A 274 -12.88 -8.55 16.48
CA CYS A 274 -12.00 -9.64 16.04
C CYS A 274 -12.21 -10.95 16.82
N GLY A 275 -12.70 -10.87 18.07
CA GLY A 275 -12.95 -12.02 18.94
C GLY A 275 -13.85 -13.10 18.34
N VAL A 276 -14.74 -12.73 17.41
CA VAL A 276 -15.61 -13.67 16.67
C VAL A 276 -14.78 -14.68 15.87
N LEU A 277 -13.61 -14.26 15.34
CA LEU A 277 -12.74 -15.12 14.55
C LEU A 277 -12.08 -16.21 15.38
N ARG A 278 -11.80 -15.95 16.66
CA ARG A 278 -11.18 -16.95 17.54
C ARG A 278 -12.01 -18.24 17.60
N ALA A 279 -13.33 -18.11 17.64
CA ALA A 279 -14.25 -19.24 17.70
C ALA A 279 -14.50 -19.91 16.34
N ARG A 280 -14.43 -19.14 15.23
CA ARG A 280 -14.87 -19.60 13.90
C ARG A 280 -13.74 -19.93 12.93
N ALA A 281 -12.57 -19.31 13.10
CA ALA A 281 -11.42 -19.41 12.20
C ALA A 281 -10.08 -19.62 12.94
N GLY A 282 -10.08 -19.56 14.28
CA GLY A 282 -8.91 -19.85 15.11
C GLY A 282 -8.19 -18.62 15.65
N ALA A 283 -7.24 -18.85 16.55
CA ALA A 283 -6.51 -17.78 17.24
C ALA A 283 -5.64 -16.94 16.30
N GLU A 284 -5.02 -17.57 15.31
CA GLU A 284 -4.20 -16.89 14.31
C GLU A 284 -4.99 -15.85 13.50
N GLN A 285 -6.20 -16.22 13.07
CA GLN A 285 -7.09 -15.33 12.31
C GLN A 285 -7.62 -14.18 13.16
N ASN A 286 -7.89 -14.43 14.45
CA ASN A 286 -8.15 -13.35 15.41
C ASN A 286 -6.97 -12.38 15.51
N THR A 287 -5.74 -12.88 15.58
CA THR A 287 -4.53 -12.04 15.60
C THR A 287 -4.38 -11.23 14.31
N ARG A 288 -4.55 -11.84 13.13
CA ARG A 288 -4.49 -11.11 11.85
C ARG A 288 -5.55 -10.01 11.74
N CYS A 289 -6.78 -10.26 12.20
CA CYS A 289 -7.81 -9.23 12.25
C CYS A 289 -7.42 -8.06 13.16
N LEU A 290 -6.86 -8.33 14.34
CA LEU A 290 -6.38 -7.27 15.22
C LEU A 290 -5.22 -6.48 14.59
N ASN A 291 -4.29 -7.15 13.89
CA ASN A 291 -3.24 -6.47 13.12
C ASN A 291 -3.85 -5.49 12.10
N ALA A 292 -4.81 -5.96 11.29
CA ALA A 292 -5.47 -5.13 10.29
C ALA A 292 -6.23 -3.96 10.92
N LEU A 293 -6.99 -4.19 12.00
CA LEU A 293 -7.69 -3.13 12.72
C LEU A 293 -6.73 -2.09 13.32
N PHE A 294 -5.63 -2.50 13.94
CA PHE A 294 -4.67 -1.54 14.49
C PHE A 294 -3.97 -0.72 13.40
N ASN A 295 -3.78 -1.30 12.21
CA ASN A 295 -3.31 -0.56 11.04
C ASN A 295 -4.32 0.51 10.59
N ILE A 296 -5.61 0.16 10.56
CA ILE A 296 -6.71 1.10 10.23
C ILE A 296 -6.82 2.18 11.30
N LEU A 297 -6.82 1.82 12.58
CA LEU A 297 -6.96 2.78 13.68
C LEU A 297 -5.79 3.78 13.72
N SER A 298 -4.60 3.34 13.34
CA SER A 298 -3.42 4.20 13.24
C SER A 298 -3.60 5.30 12.20
N SER A 299 -4.16 4.99 11.03
CA SER A 299 -4.49 6.02 10.04
C SER A 299 -5.69 6.87 10.47
N ARG A 300 -6.72 6.28 11.11
CA ARG A 300 -7.88 7.04 11.64
C ARG A 300 -7.49 8.03 12.73
N PHE A 301 -6.49 7.72 13.54
CA PHE A 301 -5.93 8.64 14.54
C PHE A 301 -4.87 9.59 13.96
N GLY A 302 -4.69 9.61 12.63
CA GLY A 302 -3.73 10.49 11.97
C GLY A 302 -2.28 10.24 12.39
N PHE A 303 -1.97 9.02 12.84
CA PHE A 303 -0.69 8.64 13.41
C PHE A 303 -0.25 9.48 14.63
N ASP A 304 -1.22 10.05 15.36
CA ASP A 304 -0.95 10.78 16.60
C ASP A 304 -0.49 9.83 17.70
N GLY A 305 0.79 9.96 18.10
CA GLY A 305 1.43 9.05 19.05
C GLY A 305 0.80 9.05 20.44
N GLU A 306 0.25 10.18 20.91
CA GLU A 306 -0.41 10.27 22.21
C GLU A 306 -1.75 9.54 22.20
N THR A 307 -2.58 9.77 21.18
CA THR A 307 -3.85 9.08 20.96
C THR A 307 -3.64 7.59 20.82
N LEU A 308 -2.65 7.16 20.02
CA LEU A 308 -2.29 5.75 19.86
C LEU A 308 -1.81 5.11 21.16
N ALA A 309 -0.93 5.77 21.90
CA ALA A 309 -0.44 5.26 23.17
C ALA A 309 -1.57 5.13 24.20
N SER A 310 -2.50 6.09 24.25
CA SER A 310 -3.70 6.04 25.09
C SER A 310 -4.60 4.85 24.72
N PHE A 311 -4.92 4.70 23.42
CA PHE A 311 -5.75 3.60 22.92
C PHE A 311 -5.12 2.24 23.21
N CYS A 312 -3.86 2.05 22.83
CA CYS A 312 -3.16 0.78 23.07
C CYS A 312 -2.97 0.52 24.58
N GLY A 313 -2.73 1.56 25.38
CA GLY A 313 -2.55 1.45 26.84
C GLY A 313 -3.79 0.93 27.58
N ALA A 314 -4.99 1.19 27.03
CA ALA A 314 -6.25 0.70 27.57
C ALA A 314 -6.52 -0.79 27.27
N LEU A 315 -5.82 -1.38 26.29
CA LEU A 315 -5.91 -2.81 26.01
C LEU A 315 -5.22 -3.66 27.09
N GLY A 316 -5.68 -4.90 27.23
CA GLY A 316 -5.08 -5.90 28.12
C GLY A 316 -4.07 -6.80 27.41
N GLY A 317 -3.22 -7.47 28.20
CA GLY A 317 -2.52 -8.68 27.79
C GLY A 317 -1.71 -8.58 26.48
N ALA A 318 -1.96 -9.54 25.58
CA ALA A 318 -1.26 -9.67 24.31
C ALA A 318 -1.74 -8.62 23.29
N GLU A 319 -3.02 -8.25 23.34
CA GLU A 319 -3.65 -7.27 22.45
C GLU A 319 -3.00 -5.89 22.61
N ARG A 320 -2.63 -5.47 23.83
CA ARG A 320 -1.84 -4.24 24.06
C ARG A 320 -0.48 -4.28 23.38
N THR A 321 0.25 -5.38 23.58
CA THR A 321 1.58 -5.54 22.99
C THR A 321 1.53 -5.52 21.46
N GLN A 322 0.52 -6.18 20.89
CA GLN A 322 0.25 -6.19 19.46
C GLN A 322 -0.11 -4.79 18.95
N CYS A 323 -0.98 -4.06 19.65
CA CYS A 323 -1.38 -2.70 19.26
C CYS A 323 -0.20 -1.75 19.12
N PHE A 324 0.71 -1.70 20.11
CA PHE A 324 1.91 -0.84 20.01
C PHE A 324 2.80 -1.22 18.83
N ALA A 325 3.06 -2.52 18.65
CA ALA A 325 3.89 -3.03 17.57
C ALA A 325 3.32 -2.69 16.19
N ASN A 326 2.04 -3.01 15.96
CA ASN A 326 1.36 -2.77 14.69
C ASN A 326 1.15 -1.30 14.38
N ALA A 327 0.83 -0.49 15.39
CA ALA A 327 0.74 0.96 15.19
C ALA A 327 2.07 1.55 14.73
N ALA A 328 3.18 1.15 15.38
CA ALA A 328 4.51 1.62 15.01
C ALA A 328 4.94 1.13 13.61
N SER A 329 4.73 -0.14 13.28
CA SER A 329 5.04 -0.65 11.94
C SER A 329 4.16 -0.01 10.86
N ARG A 330 2.89 0.27 11.16
CA ARG A 330 1.98 0.95 10.23
C ARG A 330 2.42 2.38 9.90
N MET A 331 3.00 3.11 10.87
CA MET A 331 3.56 4.44 10.61
C MET A 331 4.62 4.38 9.51
N ILE A 332 5.61 3.49 9.64
CA ILE A 332 6.70 3.35 8.65
C ILE A 332 6.26 2.68 7.34
N GLU A 333 5.18 1.89 7.37
CA GLU A 333 4.53 1.33 6.18
C GLU A 333 3.80 2.41 5.37
N THR A 334 3.23 3.39 6.06
CA THR A 334 2.54 4.52 5.42
C THR A 334 3.55 5.46 4.78
N ASP A 335 4.57 5.84 5.54
CA ASP A 335 5.66 6.67 5.07
C ASP A 335 6.90 6.48 5.94
N TYR A 336 8.06 6.19 5.33
CA TYR A 336 9.31 5.97 6.07
C TYR A 336 9.73 7.18 6.92
N ARG A 337 9.28 8.40 6.59
CA ARG A 337 9.57 9.63 7.34
C ARG A 337 8.89 9.66 8.70
N LEU A 338 7.93 8.76 8.96
CA LEU A 338 7.31 8.58 10.28
C LEU A 338 8.15 7.72 11.24
N ALA A 339 9.35 7.29 10.86
CA ALA A 339 10.21 6.43 11.68
C ALA A 339 10.52 6.98 13.07
N GLU A 340 10.78 8.29 13.21
CA GLU A 340 11.00 8.91 14.52
C GLU A 340 9.75 8.82 15.41
N GLY A 341 8.57 9.09 14.83
CA GLY A 341 7.29 8.96 15.52
C GLY A 341 7.00 7.51 15.94
N ALA A 342 7.31 6.54 15.07
CA ALA A 342 7.15 5.12 15.37
C ALA A 342 8.06 4.68 16.53
N ALA A 343 9.34 5.08 16.52
CA ALA A 343 10.28 4.81 17.60
C ALA A 343 9.86 5.48 18.91
N ALA A 344 9.34 6.71 18.85
CA ALA A 344 8.80 7.43 20.00
C ALA A 344 7.58 6.70 20.59
N LEU A 345 6.65 6.24 19.76
CA LEU A 345 5.49 5.44 20.20
C LEU A 345 5.96 4.18 20.95
N CYS A 346 6.90 3.41 20.40
CA CYS A 346 7.47 2.25 21.08
C CYS A 346 8.08 2.60 22.44
N ALA A 347 8.77 3.74 22.56
CA ALA A 347 9.37 4.18 23.82
C ALA A 347 8.33 4.45 24.93
N THR A 348 7.12 4.90 24.56
CA THR A 348 6.01 5.11 25.52
C THR A 348 5.40 3.80 26.04
N ALA A 349 5.59 2.70 25.32
CA ALA A 349 4.97 1.42 25.67
C ALA A 349 5.50 0.87 27.02
N PRO A 350 4.66 0.12 27.76
CA PRO A 350 5.13 -0.66 28.91
C PRO A 350 6.26 -1.62 28.53
N GLU A 351 7.14 -1.97 29.47
CA GLU A 351 8.37 -2.73 29.19
C GLU A 351 8.14 -3.99 28.32
N ALA A 352 7.16 -4.83 28.66
CA ALA A 352 6.84 -6.03 27.90
C ALA A 352 6.36 -5.75 26.46
N SER A 353 5.67 -4.63 26.24
CA SER A 353 5.19 -4.21 24.92
C SER A 353 6.26 -3.45 24.12
N ARG A 354 7.16 -2.74 24.81
CA ARG A 354 8.24 -1.94 24.22
C ARG A 354 9.22 -2.80 23.44
N THR A 355 9.71 -3.89 24.03
CA THR A 355 10.65 -4.80 23.36
C THR A 355 10.03 -5.34 22.07
N ARG A 356 8.80 -5.85 22.14
CA ARG A 356 8.10 -6.37 20.97
C ARG A 356 7.85 -5.30 19.91
N CYS A 357 7.54 -4.07 20.32
CA CYS A 357 7.33 -2.95 19.41
C CYS A 357 8.60 -2.65 18.59
N PHE A 358 9.77 -2.60 19.24
CA PHE A 358 11.02 -2.42 18.51
C PHE A 358 11.43 -3.63 17.66
N GLU A 359 11.15 -4.86 18.11
CA GLU A 359 11.34 -6.07 17.28
C GLU A 359 10.49 -6.02 16.00
N GLU A 360 9.26 -5.51 16.09
CA GLU A 360 8.41 -5.30 14.93
C GLU A 360 9.04 -4.30 13.95
N LEU A 361 9.52 -3.16 14.44
CA LEU A 361 10.24 -2.17 13.59
C LEU A 361 11.49 -2.76 12.94
N LEU A 362 12.23 -3.63 13.65
CA LEU A 362 13.37 -4.34 13.06
C LEU A 362 12.92 -5.24 11.92
N PHE A 363 11.91 -6.09 12.12
CA PHE A 363 11.38 -6.94 11.06
C PHE A 363 10.91 -6.11 9.86
N TYR A 364 10.15 -5.05 10.12
CA TYR A 364 9.62 -4.17 9.08
C TYR A 364 10.68 -3.37 8.34
N SER A 365 11.88 -3.18 8.92
CA SER A 365 12.98 -2.51 8.22
C SER A 365 13.38 -3.20 6.92
N THR A 366 13.34 -4.53 6.88
CA THR A 366 13.66 -5.31 5.67
C THR A 366 12.43 -5.86 4.95
N TYR A 367 11.27 -5.87 5.62
CA TYR A 367 10.00 -6.24 4.99
C TYR A 367 9.49 -5.12 4.07
N ASN A 368 9.61 -3.85 4.52
CA ASN A 368 9.14 -2.67 3.79
C ASN A 368 10.17 -2.11 2.83
N PHE A 369 11.45 -2.19 3.17
CA PHE A 369 12.52 -1.50 2.46
C PHE A 369 13.65 -2.46 2.09
N HIS A 370 14.32 -2.18 0.98
CA HIS A 370 15.54 -2.91 0.62
C HIS A 370 16.67 -2.52 1.57
N ALA A 371 17.41 -3.51 2.07
CA ALA A 371 18.57 -3.25 2.93
C ALA A 371 19.57 -2.32 2.22
N GLY A 372 20.00 -1.27 2.92
CA GLY A 372 20.95 -0.28 2.40
C GLY A 372 20.34 0.88 1.61
N SER A 373 19.03 0.85 1.31
CA SER A 373 18.26 1.99 0.77
C SER A 373 18.24 3.19 1.73
N ASP A 374 17.88 4.36 1.22
CA ASP A 374 17.82 5.58 2.04
C ASP A 374 16.69 5.49 3.08
N GLU A 375 15.55 4.89 2.72
CA GLU A 375 14.42 4.63 3.60
C GLU A 375 14.79 3.67 4.74
N TRP A 376 15.50 2.59 4.43
CA TRP A 376 16.01 1.65 5.44
C TRP A 376 16.98 2.34 6.40
N ARG A 377 17.90 3.17 5.89
CA ARG A 377 18.84 3.93 6.75
C ARG A 377 18.11 4.90 7.64
N ALA A 378 17.16 5.66 7.09
CA ALA A 378 16.36 6.62 7.85
C ALA A 378 15.64 5.94 9.02
N LEU A 379 15.04 4.76 8.79
CA LEU A 379 14.45 3.96 9.86
C LEU A 379 15.50 3.53 10.89
N CYS A 380 16.60 2.90 10.47
CA CYS A 380 17.62 2.44 11.41
C CYS A 380 18.20 3.58 12.25
N GLU A 381 18.41 4.76 11.67
CA GLU A 381 18.89 5.96 12.37
C GLU A 381 17.87 6.46 13.41
N ALA A 382 16.58 6.37 13.14
CA ALA A 382 15.53 6.76 14.07
C ALA A 382 15.46 5.85 15.32
N LEU A 383 15.91 4.60 15.23
CA LEU A 383 15.89 3.66 16.36
C LEU A 383 16.91 4.06 17.46
N PRO A 384 16.60 3.80 18.75
CA PRO A 384 17.50 4.12 19.85
C PRO A 384 18.46 2.98 20.21
N GLY A 385 19.66 3.33 20.68
CA GLY A 385 20.58 2.43 21.40
C GLY A 385 20.88 1.11 20.67
N GLU A 386 20.60 -0.01 21.34
CA GLU A 386 20.85 -1.35 20.80
C GLU A 386 20.01 -1.68 19.56
N TRP A 387 18.80 -1.12 19.45
CA TRP A 387 17.91 -1.37 18.31
C TRP A 387 18.47 -0.78 17.02
N ARG A 388 19.11 0.38 17.09
CA ARG A 388 19.86 0.98 15.97
C ARG A 388 20.96 0.05 15.47
N ALA A 389 21.78 -0.46 16.39
CA ALA A 389 22.89 -1.36 16.05
C ALA A 389 22.37 -2.64 15.37
N ARG A 390 21.36 -3.28 15.96
CA ARG A 390 20.73 -4.49 15.40
C ARG A 390 20.12 -4.27 14.01
N CYS A 391 19.51 -3.11 13.79
CA CYS A 391 18.97 -2.73 12.48
C CYS A 391 20.07 -2.69 11.42
N PHE A 392 21.18 -2.00 11.70
CA PHE A 392 22.32 -1.92 10.77
C PHE A 392 23.07 -3.25 10.57
N GLU A 393 23.04 -4.14 11.55
CA GLU A 393 23.62 -5.49 11.45
C GLU A 393 22.79 -6.45 10.57
N GLY A 394 21.55 -6.07 10.19
CA GLY A 394 20.67 -6.91 9.37
C GLY A 394 20.01 -8.05 10.16
N ASP A 395 19.91 -7.93 11.47
CA ASP A 395 19.34 -8.94 12.39
C ASP A 395 17.81 -9.14 12.19
N ALA A 396 17.20 -8.36 11.29
CA ALA A 396 15.77 -8.38 10.96
C ALA A 396 15.28 -9.73 10.39
N SER A 397 16.13 -10.43 9.62
CA SER A 397 15.75 -11.70 8.96
C SER A 397 15.45 -12.84 9.93
N ALA A 398 15.96 -12.79 11.16
CA ALA A 398 15.73 -13.78 12.19
C ALA A 398 14.43 -13.56 13.00
N LEU A 399 13.77 -12.41 12.83
CA LEU A 399 12.66 -11.95 13.68
C LEU A 399 11.27 -12.10 13.06
N ALA A 400 11.14 -12.83 11.95
CA ALA A 400 9.86 -13.05 11.26
C ALA A 400 8.74 -13.37 12.29
N PRO A 401 7.74 -12.49 12.47
CA PRO A 401 6.66 -12.74 13.39
C PRO A 401 5.97 -14.06 13.04
N GLN A 402 5.65 -14.87 14.05
CA GLN A 402 4.90 -16.12 13.86
C GLN A 402 3.53 -15.91 13.18
N ALA A 403 3.04 -14.66 13.09
CA ALA A 403 1.78 -14.32 12.43
C ALA A 403 1.89 -14.07 10.91
N TYR A 404 3.12 -14.02 10.36
CA TYR A 404 3.38 -13.82 8.93
C TYR A 404 4.05 -15.04 8.25
N GLN A 405 4.33 -16.10 9.02
CA GLN A 405 4.65 -17.44 8.51
C GLN A 405 3.37 -18.26 8.47
#